data_AF-A0A815TRJ8-F1
#
_entry.id   AF-A0A815TRJ8-F1
#
_cell.length_a   1.000
_cell.length_b   1.000
_cell.length_c   1.000
_cell.angle_alpha   90.00
_cell.angle_beta   90.00
_cell.angle_gamma   90.00
#
_symmetry.space_group_name_H-M   'P 1'
#
loop_
_entity.id
_entity.type
_entity.pdbx_description
1 polymer ?
#
loop_
_entity_poly.entity_id
_entity_poly.type
_entity_poly.pdbx_seq_one_letter_code
_entity_poly.pdbx_strand_id
1 'polypeptide(L)'
;MTDRLKQEQKEDTYDERDIKRWKLQLEQLKENFLSPSSVAIEEAPENFIAKILVKDLETLGKKFEQVASYPGINEGGLAFQNNTSNNRSLLNSQVRCKGEYSGGIHNIRLKIEQYANGLMFFGVNSKSAPLNVNNLTVASSYGWTAGANNTVYKSGQALINHNDYVSDFQTNDIVELELDCYRRHIHMRNHRSNKQYELQIELEKCPFPWMFHFGFSMSGDRLRIVD
;
A
#
# COMPACT_ATOMS: atom_id res chain seq x y z
N MET A 1 16.14 -50.00 3.21
CA MET A 1 16.03 -48.55 3.52
C MET A 1 17.18 -47.72 2.92
N THR A 2 18.30 -48.37 2.56
CA THR A 2 19.50 -47.78 1.94
C THR A 2 19.40 -47.55 0.42
N ASP A 3 18.48 -48.21 -0.29
CA ASP A 3 18.35 -48.04 -1.75
C ASP A 3 17.49 -46.83 -2.15
N ARG A 4 16.55 -46.42 -1.28
CA ARG A 4 15.70 -45.24 -1.51
C ARG A 4 16.49 -43.93 -1.41
N LEU A 5 17.42 -43.84 -0.45
CA LEU A 5 18.31 -42.69 -0.26
C LEU A 5 19.35 -42.53 -1.38
N LYS A 6 19.76 -43.62 -2.03
CA LYS A 6 20.68 -43.58 -3.18
C LYS A 6 20.00 -43.16 -4.49
N GLN A 7 18.67 -43.30 -4.56
CA GLN A 7 17.91 -42.92 -5.74
C GLN A 7 17.56 -41.43 -5.73
N GLU A 8 17.31 -40.84 -4.56
CA GLU A 8 17.08 -39.40 -4.40
C GLU A 8 18.36 -38.57 -4.65
N GLN A 9 19.56 -39.10 -4.38
CA GLN A 9 20.83 -38.45 -4.75
C GLN A 9 21.13 -38.42 -6.26
N LYS A 10 20.36 -39.15 -7.08
CA LYS A 10 20.54 -39.18 -8.55
C LYS A 10 19.64 -38.21 -9.31
N GLU A 11 18.65 -37.61 -8.64
CA GLU A 11 17.69 -36.68 -9.28
C GLU A 11 17.99 -35.20 -8.94
N ASP A 12 18.92 -34.94 -8.02
CA ASP A 12 19.42 -33.60 -7.67
C ASP A 12 20.50 -33.11 -8.66
N THR A 13 20.22 -33.21 -9.96
CA THR A 13 21.02 -32.52 -10.99
C THR A 13 20.66 -31.04 -10.97
N TYR A 14 21.17 -30.31 -9.98
CA TYR A 14 21.24 -28.86 -10.06
C TYR A 14 22.11 -28.51 -11.27
N ASP A 15 21.51 -27.92 -12.29
CA ASP A 15 22.23 -27.45 -13.45
C ASP A 15 23.03 -26.20 -13.04
N GLU A 16 24.16 -25.94 -13.69
CA GLU A 16 24.96 -24.73 -13.55
C GLU A 16 24.09 -23.46 -13.69
N ARG A 17 22.97 -23.54 -14.41
CA ARG A 17 21.94 -22.50 -14.50
C ARG A 17 21.29 -22.17 -13.15
N ASP A 18 20.99 -23.16 -12.33
CA ASP A 18 20.38 -22.97 -11.02
C ASP A 18 21.38 -22.36 -10.04
N ILE A 19 22.63 -22.82 -10.08
CA ILE A 19 23.73 -22.24 -9.26
C ILE A 19 23.95 -20.78 -9.63
N LYS A 20 23.96 -20.43 -10.92
CA LYS A 20 24.07 -19.03 -11.38
C LYS A 20 22.87 -18.19 -10.91
N ARG A 21 21.66 -18.73 -10.99
CA ARG A 21 20.44 -18.06 -10.52
C ARG A 21 20.50 -17.79 -9.01
N TRP A 22 20.86 -18.79 -8.21
CA TRP A 22 20.98 -18.63 -6.77
C TRP A 22 22.09 -17.68 -6.37
N LYS A 23 23.23 -17.71 -7.08
CA LYS A 23 24.31 -16.73 -6.87
C LYS A 23 23.83 -15.31 -7.15
N LEU A 24 23.06 -15.10 -8.23
CA LEU A 24 22.49 -13.79 -8.54
C LEU A 24 21.50 -13.33 -7.46
N GLN A 25 20.63 -14.23 -6.99
CA GLN A 25 19.69 -13.94 -5.90
C GLN A 25 20.42 -13.61 -4.60
N LEU A 26 21.52 -14.32 -4.30
CA LEU A 26 22.34 -14.07 -3.11
C LEU A 26 23.05 -12.72 -3.17
N GLU A 27 23.62 -12.35 -4.32
CA GLU A 27 24.24 -11.03 -4.51
C GLU A 27 23.20 -9.91 -4.41
N GLN A 28 22.01 -10.08 -4.99
CA GLN A 28 20.91 -9.13 -4.81
C GLN A 28 20.50 -8.98 -3.34
N LEU A 29 20.43 -10.10 -2.61
CA LEU A 29 20.11 -10.08 -1.17
C LEU A 29 21.20 -9.36 -0.37
N LYS A 30 22.47 -9.56 -0.74
CA LYS A 30 23.63 -8.94 -0.11
C LYS A 30 23.71 -7.43 -0.39
N GLU A 31 23.42 -7.00 -1.62
CA GLU A 31 23.28 -5.59 -1.97
C GLU A 31 22.14 -4.94 -1.18
N ASN A 32 20.98 -5.58 -1.10
CA ASN A 32 19.85 -5.12 -0.29
C ASN A 32 20.18 -5.06 1.21
N PHE A 33 21.11 -5.89 1.70
CA PHE A 33 21.50 -5.89 3.11
C PHE A 33 22.55 -4.81 3.42
N LEU A 34 23.48 -4.56 2.49
CA LEU A 34 24.53 -3.55 2.64
C LEU A 34 24.01 -2.12 2.39
N SER A 35 22.98 -1.99 1.55
CA SER A 35 22.29 -0.74 1.25
C SER A 35 20.78 -0.95 1.44
N PRO A 36 20.31 -1.13 2.69
CA PRO A 36 18.90 -1.39 2.95
C PRO A 36 18.06 -0.22 2.46
N SER A 37 17.13 -0.49 1.54
CA SER A 37 16.15 0.47 1.04
C SER A 37 15.23 1.03 2.13
N SER A 38 15.30 0.45 3.35
CA SER A 38 14.52 0.82 4.53
C SER A 38 15.30 1.56 5.62
N VAL A 39 16.61 1.84 5.47
CA VAL A 39 17.35 2.62 6.49
C VAL A 39 18.27 3.66 5.84
N ALA A 40 18.07 4.94 6.14
CA ALA A 40 18.95 6.04 5.76
C ALA A 40 19.78 6.44 6.98
N ILE A 41 21.11 6.33 6.85
CA ILE A 41 22.06 6.70 7.89
C ILE A 41 22.69 8.03 7.49
N GLU A 42 22.44 9.08 8.27
CA GLU A 42 23.08 10.39 8.10
C GLU A 42 24.04 10.65 9.27
N GLU A 43 25.26 11.11 8.97
CA GLU A 43 26.21 11.59 9.96
C GLU A 43 25.99 13.10 10.19
N ALA A 44 25.64 13.49 11.42
CA ALA A 44 25.58 14.89 11.80
C ALA A 44 26.99 15.38 12.20
N PRO A 45 27.56 16.40 11.53
CA PRO A 45 28.97 16.77 11.66
C PRO A 45 29.35 17.47 12.98
N GLU A 46 28.41 17.66 13.92
CA GLU A 46 28.61 18.57 15.05
C GLU A 46 29.07 17.92 16.37
N ASN A 47 29.43 16.63 16.42
CA ASN A 47 29.93 16.01 17.67
C ASN A 47 31.09 15.02 17.45
N PHE A 48 32.02 14.98 18.43
CA PHE A 48 33.18 14.08 18.50
C PHE A 48 32.82 12.58 18.44
N ILE A 49 31.55 12.25 18.68
CA ILE A 49 30.93 10.97 18.35
C ILE A 49 29.79 11.30 17.37
N ALA A 50 29.90 10.84 16.12
CA ALA A 50 28.86 11.02 15.12
C ALA A 50 27.55 10.43 15.65
N LYS A 51 26.54 11.28 15.81
CA LYS A 51 25.21 10.84 16.23
C LYS A 51 24.56 10.16 15.03
N ILE A 52 24.50 8.83 15.05
CA ILE A 52 23.78 8.03 14.05
C ILE A 52 22.29 8.34 14.21
N LEU A 53 21.71 9.06 13.27
CA LEU A 53 20.26 9.25 13.16
C LEU A 53 19.69 8.12 12.31
N VAL A 54 19.08 7.14 12.98
CA VAL A 54 18.26 6.13 12.30
C VAL A 54 16.90 6.75 12.06
N LYS A 55 16.68 7.32 10.87
CA LYS A 55 15.34 7.73 10.44
C LYS A 55 14.62 6.50 9.93
N ASP A 56 13.46 6.22 10.52
CA ASP A 56 12.58 5.17 10.04
C ASP A 56 12.05 5.55 8.64
N LEU A 57 12.58 4.94 7.57
CA LEU A 57 12.10 5.19 6.21
C LEU A 57 10.64 4.84 6.03
N GLU A 58 10.04 4.05 6.93
CA GLU A 58 8.60 3.79 6.89
C GLU A 58 7.83 5.11 6.96
N THR A 59 8.21 6.05 7.84
CA THR A 59 7.55 7.37 7.90
C THR A 59 7.77 8.23 6.65
N LEU A 60 8.90 8.08 5.95
CA LEU A 60 9.16 8.78 4.68
C LEU A 60 8.32 8.21 3.52
N GLY A 61 8.06 6.89 3.53
CA GLY A 61 7.22 6.22 2.55
C GLY A 61 5.73 6.57 2.67
N LYS A 62 5.27 6.96 3.86
CA LYS A 62 3.84 7.19 4.09
C LYS A 62 3.30 8.50 3.51
N LYS A 63 4.15 9.43 3.09
CA LYS A 63 3.71 10.73 2.52
C LYS A 63 2.95 10.55 1.21
N PHE A 64 1.91 11.34 1.01
CA PHE A 64 1.25 11.52 -0.28
C PHE A 64 2.22 12.18 -1.27
N GLU A 65 2.30 11.65 -2.49
CA GLU A 65 3.22 12.16 -3.52
C GLU A 65 2.59 12.18 -4.92
N GLN A 66 2.03 11.07 -5.36
CA GLN A 66 1.52 10.95 -6.73
C GLN A 66 0.03 11.26 -6.76
N VAL A 67 -0.37 12.21 -7.60
CA VAL A 67 -1.74 12.71 -7.68
C VAL A 67 -2.28 12.54 -9.10
N ALA A 68 -3.54 12.11 -9.21
CA ALA A 68 -4.33 12.33 -10.42
C ALA A 68 -5.40 13.39 -10.17
N SER A 69 -5.59 14.28 -11.15
CA SER A 69 -6.50 15.45 -11.15
C SER A 69 -5.92 16.68 -10.42
N TYR A 70 -6.80 17.55 -9.90
CA TYR A 70 -6.47 18.80 -9.20
C TYR A 70 -6.64 18.77 -7.66
N PRO A 71 -6.34 17.70 -6.92
CA PRO A 71 -6.33 17.77 -5.46
C PRO A 71 -5.06 18.48 -4.95
N GLY A 72 -5.17 19.05 -3.76
CA GLY A 72 -4.04 19.63 -3.04
C GLY A 72 -3.39 18.58 -2.14
N ILE A 73 -2.09 18.36 -2.30
CA ILE A 73 -1.26 17.79 -1.24
C ILE A 73 -0.69 18.96 -0.43
N ASN A 74 -0.99 18.99 0.86
CA ASN A 74 -0.62 20.06 1.78
C ASN A 74 0.23 19.50 2.93
N GLU A 75 0.70 20.38 3.82
CA GLU A 75 1.35 20.00 5.08
C GLU A 75 2.55 19.06 4.88
N GLY A 76 3.36 19.31 3.84
CA GLY A 76 4.58 18.54 3.57
C GLY A 76 4.34 17.09 3.14
N GLY A 77 3.18 16.79 2.55
CA GLY A 77 2.82 15.45 2.09
C GLY A 77 1.90 14.68 3.04
N LEU A 78 1.43 15.30 4.13
CA LEU A 78 0.66 14.62 5.17
C LEU A 78 -0.86 14.78 5.01
N ALA A 79 -1.32 15.78 4.25
CA ALA A 79 -2.74 16.01 4.04
C ALA A 79 -3.07 15.99 2.54
N PHE A 80 -4.16 15.31 2.21
CA PHE A 80 -4.70 15.20 0.86
C PHE A 80 -6.14 15.73 0.87
N GLN A 81 -6.43 16.70 -0.01
CA GLN A 81 -7.74 17.35 -0.06
C GLN A 81 -8.25 17.43 -1.50
N ASN A 82 -9.52 17.05 -1.70
CA ASN A 82 -10.18 17.23 -2.98
C ASN A 82 -10.69 18.66 -3.14
N ASN A 83 -10.08 19.42 -4.05
CA ASN A 83 -10.47 20.79 -4.37
C ASN A 83 -11.28 20.90 -5.67
N THR A 84 -11.61 19.78 -6.33
CA THR A 84 -12.37 19.83 -7.58
C THR A 84 -13.82 20.21 -7.33
N SER A 85 -14.38 21.03 -8.21
CA SER A 85 -15.82 21.33 -8.25
C SER A 85 -16.59 20.39 -9.17
N ASN A 86 -15.89 19.50 -9.89
CA ASN A 86 -16.48 18.69 -10.95
C ASN A 86 -16.79 17.27 -10.42
N ASN A 87 -18.08 16.92 -10.39
CA ASN A 87 -18.58 15.67 -9.77
C ASN A 87 -18.91 14.56 -10.78
N ARG A 88 -18.24 14.52 -11.94
CA ARG A 88 -18.63 13.63 -13.06
C ARG A 88 -17.96 12.25 -13.04
N SER A 89 -16.92 12.02 -12.25
CA SER A 89 -16.26 10.72 -12.11
C SER A 89 -16.62 10.03 -10.79
N LEU A 90 -16.48 8.70 -10.76
CA LEU A 90 -16.54 7.89 -9.54
C LEU A 90 -15.55 8.38 -8.48
N LEU A 91 -14.35 8.80 -8.92
CA LEU A 91 -13.36 9.46 -8.08
C LEU A 91 -12.85 10.70 -8.82
N ASN A 92 -13.07 11.87 -8.24
CA ASN A 92 -12.65 13.12 -8.85
C ASN A 92 -11.21 13.49 -8.49
N SER A 93 -10.64 12.84 -7.47
CA SER A 93 -9.24 12.99 -7.07
C SER A 93 -8.70 11.68 -6.50
N GLN A 94 -7.45 11.37 -6.83
CA GLN A 94 -6.76 10.18 -6.32
C GLN A 94 -5.33 10.53 -5.95
N VAL A 95 -4.80 9.79 -4.98
CA VAL A 95 -3.43 9.94 -4.51
C VAL A 95 -2.82 8.59 -4.17
N ARG A 96 -1.51 8.46 -4.39
CA ARG A 96 -0.69 7.37 -3.85
C ARG A 96 0.34 7.91 -2.88
N CYS A 97 0.64 7.11 -1.87
CA CYS A 97 1.79 7.35 -1.02
C CYS A 97 3.10 7.11 -1.80
N LYS A 98 4.20 7.68 -1.31
CA LYS A 98 5.53 7.54 -1.87
C LYS A 98 6.10 6.11 -1.75
N GLY A 99 5.70 5.39 -0.71
CA GLY A 99 6.22 4.08 -0.36
C GLY A 99 5.92 3.03 -1.43
N GLU A 100 6.93 2.20 -1.69
CA GLU A 100 6.87 1.07 -2.62
C GLU A 100 7.21 -0.21 -1.86
N TYR A 101 6.25 -1.14 -1.81
CA TYR A 101 6.31 -2.28 -0.90
C TYR A 101 6.34 -3.59 -1.68
N SER A 102 7.43 -4.36 -1.53
CA SER A 102 7.62 -5.68 -2.17
C SER A 102 7.86 -6.81 -1.17
N GLY A 103 7.87 -6.50 0.12
CA GLY A 103 8.19 -7.40 1.22
C GLY A 103 7.99 -6.69 2.56
N GLY A 104 7.82 -7.42 3.65
CA GLY A 104 7.56 -6.85 4.98
C GLY A 104 6.08 -6.67 5.30
N ILE A 105 5.82 -6.09 6.46
CA ILE A 105 4.50 -5.66 6.92
C ILE A 105 4.57 -4.16 7.09
N HIS A 106 3.65 -3.43 6.46
CA HIS A 106 3.65 -1.96 6.44
C HIS A 106 2.29 -1.45 6.87
N ASN A 107 2.26 -0.45 7.74
CA ASN A 107 1.00 0.15 8.17
C ASN A 107 0.92 1.64 7.81
N ILE A 108 -0.29 2.17 7.69
CA ILE A 108 -0.53 3.61 7.58
C ILE A 108 -1.82 3.95 8.32
N ARG A 109 -1.77 4.98 9.17
CA ARG A 109 -2.96 5.51 9.86
C ARG A 109 -3.40 6.82 9.26
N LEU A 110 -4.70 6.90 8.99
CA LEU A 110 -5.31 8.00 8.26
C LEU A 110 -6.49 8.53 9.06
N LYS A 111 -6.52 9.83 9.30
CA LYS A 111 -7.67 10.53 9.86
C LYS A 111 -8.51 11.12 8.73
N ILE A 112 -9.81 10.79 8.74
CA ILE A 112 -10.80 11.42 7.87
C ILE A 112 -11.13 12.79 8.47
N GLU A 113 -10.45 13.85 8.03
CA GLU A 113 -10.65 15.19 8.59
C GLU A 113 -11.95 15.83 8.13
N GLN A 114 -12.38 15.52 6.91
CA GLN A 114 -13.65 15.97 6.35
C GLN A 114 -14.21 14.88 5.44
N TYR A 115 -15.46 14.49 5.70
CA TYR A 115 -16.22 13.56 4.86
C TYR A 115 -17.54 14.17 4.42
N ALA A 116 -17.69 14.43 3.13
CA ALA A 116 -18.89 15.00 2.54
C ALA A 116 -19.90 13.93 2.07
N ASN A 117 -19.91 12.75 2.73
CA ASN A 117 -20.78 11.61 2.41
C ASN A 117 -20.70 11.13 0.96
N GLY A 118 -19.53 11.31 0.33
CA GLY A 118 -19.20 10.81 -0.99
C GLY A 118 -18.65 9.39 -0.99
N LEU A 119 -18.13 9.01 -2.15
CA LEU A 119 -17.25 7.84 -2.28
C LEU A 119 -15.84 8.25 -1.84
N MET A 120 -15.32 7.60 -0.81
CA MET A 120 -13.89 7.59 -0.51
C MET A 120 -13.36 6.18 -0.73
N PHE A 121 -12.14 6.02 -1.23
CA PHE A 121 -11.49 4.73 -1.40
C PHE A 121 -10.25 4.63 -0.51
N PHE A 122 -10.09 3.48 0.14
CA PHE A 122 -8.93 3.11 0.94
C PHE A 122 -8.42 1.76 0.46
N GLY A 123 -7.18 1.70 -0.02
CA GLY A 123 -6.66 0.44 -0.52
C GLY A 123 -5.22 0.50 -0.99
N VAL A 124 -4.89 -0.45 -1.86
CA VAL A 124 -3.58 -0.58 -2.49
C VAL A 124 -3.72 -0.77 -3.99
N ASN A 125 -2.64 -0.45 -4.68
CA ASN A 125 -2.49 -0.69 -6.10
C ASN A 125 -1.04 -1.08 -6.42
N SER A 126 -0.84 -1.77 -7.54
CA SER A 126 0.50 -1.94 -8.11
C SER A 126 1.04 -0.58 -8.56
N LYS A 127 2.33 -0.33 -8.33
CA LYS A 127 3.04 0.82 -8.87
C LYS A 127 2.91 0.94 -10.39
N SER A 128 2.92 -0.19 -11.09
CA SER A 128 2.84 -0.23 -12.55
C SER A 128 1.46 0.15 -13.10
N ALA A 129 0.43 0.21 -12.24
CA ALA A 129 -0.89 0.62 -12.66
C ALA A 129 -0.93 2.12 -12.96
N PRO A 130 -1.61 2.55 -14.03
CA PRO A 130 -1.75 3.97 -14.33
C PRO A 130 -2.41 4.70 -13.17
N LEU A 131 -2.05 5.96 -12.92
CA LEU A 131 -2.77 6.84 -11.99
C LEU A 131 -3.75 7.71 -12.79
N ASN A 132 -5.02 7.30 -12.87
CA ASN A 132 -6.09 8.02 -13.56
C ASN A 132 -7.35 8.09 -12.70
N VAL A 133 -8.21 9.07 -12.97
CA VAL A 133 -9.44 9.35 -12.20
C VAL A 133 -10.47 8.20 -12.14
N ASN A 134 -10.31 7.12 -12.91
CA ASN A 134 -11.22 5.97 -12.90
C ASN A 134 -10.57 4.65 -12.43
N ASN A 135 -9.43 4.72 -11.74
CA ASN A 135 -8.65 3.54 -11.37
C ASN A 135 -9.32 2.52 -10.44
N LEU A 136 -10.48 2.78 -9.85
CA LEU A 136 -11.13 1.76 -9.01
C LEU A 136 -11.37 0.46 -9.79
N THR A 137 -11.56 0.56 -11.10
CA THR A 137 -11.82 -0.60 -11.95
C THR A 137 -10.57 -1.21 -12.59
N VAL A 138 -9.36 -0.74 -12.26
CA VAL A 138 -8.15 -1.41 -12.77
C VAL A 138 -7.92 -2.71 -12.04
N ALA A 139 -7.41 -3.72 -12.75
CA ALA A 139 -7.24 -5.08 -12.23
C ALA A 139 -6.35 -5.15 -10.97
N SER A 140 -5.51 -4.16 -10.74
CA SER A 140 -4.61 -4.07 -9.59
C SER A 140 -5.18 -3.30 -8.40
N SER A 141 -6.44 -2.85 -8.45
CA SER A 141 -7.09 -2.13 -7.35
C SER A 141 -7.74 -3.08 -6.35
N TYR A 142 -7.32 -2.95 -5.09
CA TYR A 142 -7.83 -3.71 -3.95
C TYR A 142 -8.11 -2.76 -2.80
N GLY A 143 -9.31 -2.81 -2.23
CA GLY A 143 -9.65 -1.97 -1.09
C GLY A 143 -11.14 -1.82 -0.84
N TRP A 144 -11.49 -0.86 0.01
CA TRP A 144 -12.84 -0.62 0.49
C TRP A 144 -13.27 0.80 0.16
N THR A 145 -14.58 1.03 0.06
CA THR A 145 -15.12 2.37 -0.12
C THR A 145 -16.01 2.81 1.03
N ALA A 146 -15.90 4.09 1.39
CA ALA A 146 -16.90 4.79 2.17
C ALA A 146 -18.07 5.22 1.25
N GLY A 147 -19.30 5.19 1.74
CA GLY A 147 -20.49 5.80 1.11
C GLY A 147 -21.08 5.07 -0.10
N ALA A 148 -20.45 4.00 -0.60
CA ALA A 148 -20.88 3.29 -1.81
C ALA A 148 -21.50 1.92 -1.51
N ASN A 149 -22.60 1.86 -0.77
CA ASN A 149 -23.37 0.62 -0.54
C ASN A 149 -22.51 -0.58 -0.10
N ASN A 150 -21.60 -0.38 0.85
CA ASN A 150 -20.70 -1.44 1.32
C ASN A 150 -19.93 -2.11 0.17
N THR A 151 -19.40 -1.31 -0.76
CA THR A 151 -18.63 -1.84 -1.89
C THR A 151 -17.18 -2.09 -1.50
N VAL A 152 -16.69 -3.25 -1.89
CA VAL A 152 -15.29 -3.66 -1.86
C VAL A 152 -14.80 -3.78 -3.29
N TYR A 153 -13.59 -3.31 -3.58
CA TYR A 153 -12.93 -3.56 -4.85
C TYR A 153 -11.91 -4.67 -4.67
N LYS A 154 -12.05 -5.74 -5.45
CA LYS A 154 -11.09 -6.85 -5.52
C LYS A 154 -10.76 -7.10 -6.99
N SER A 155 -9.47 -6.98 -7.35
CA SER A 155 -9.04 -7.07 -8.75
C SER A 155 -9.77 -6.08 -9.68
N GLY A 156 -10.09 -4.89 -9.19
CA GLY A 156 -10.89 -3.89 -9.92
C GLY A 156 -12.39 -4.20 -10.04
N GLN A 157 -12.86 -5.35 -9.54
CA GLN A 157 -14.28 -5.69 -9.53
C GLN A 157 -14.94 -5.14 -8.27
N ALA A 158 -16.06 -4.42 -8.45
CA ALA A 158 -16.90 -3.99 -7.35
C ALA A 158 -17.75 -5.15 -6.81
N LEU A 159 -17.63 -5.43 -5.51
CA LEU A 159 -18.33 -6.47 -4.79
C LEU A 159 -19.13 -5.83 -3.64
N ILE A 160 -20.45 -5.95 -3.67
CA ILE A 160 -21.34 -5.36 -2.67
C ILE A 160 -21.49 -6.32 -1.49
N ASN A 161 -21.38 -5.81 -0.26
CA ASN A 161 -21.47 -6.60 0.99
C ASN A 161 -20.50 -7.78 1.04
N HIS A 162 -19.33 -7.66 0.43
CA HIS A 162 -18.32 -8.72 0.44
C HIS A 162 -17.80 -8.95 1.87
N ASN A 163 -17.79 -10.21 2.33
CA ASN A 163 -17.34 -10.61 3.67
C ASN A 163 -17.96 -9.75 4.79
N ASP A 164 -19.26 -9.51 4.71
CA ASP A 164 -20.02 -8.71 5.68
C ASP A 164 -19.46 -7.29 5.89
N TYR A 165 -18.79 -6.76 4.87
CA TYR A 165 -18.27 -5.41 4.89
C TYR A 165 -19.39 -4.39 5.13
N VAL A 166 -19.16 -3.47 6.07
CA VAL A 166 -20.04 -2.34 6.35
C VAL A 166 -19.25 -1.04 6.27
N SER A 167 -19.67 -0.17 5.36
CA SER A 167 -19.17 1.19 5.20
C SER A 167 -19.83 2.11 6.24
N ASP A 168 -19.25 2.20 7.44
CA ASP A 168 -19.75 3.04 8.53
C ASP A 168 -18.86 4.24 8.86
N PHE A 169 -18.02 4.70 7.92
CA PHE A 169 -17.07 5.79 8.14
C PHE A 169 -17.73 7.14 8.46
N GLN A 170 -17.04 7.93 9.28
CA GLN A 170 -17.44 9.26 9.69
C GLN A 170 -16.25 10.22 9.73
N THR A 171 -16.54 11.52 9.69
CA THR A 171 -15.55 12.55 9.99
C THR A 171 -14.95 12.32 11.37
N ASN A 172 -13.64 12.50 11.48
CA ASN A 172 -12.76 12.19 12.61
C ASN A 172 -12.44 10.71 12.86
N ASP A 173 -12.95 9.79 12.06
CA ASP A 173 -12.50 8.40 12.14
C ASP A 173 -11.00 8.28 11.82
N ILE A 174 -10.35 7.39 12.55
CA ILE A 174 -9.01 6.91 12.23
C ILE A 174 -9.15 5.54 11.58
N VAL A 175 -8.63 5.43 10.37
CA VAL A 175 -8.57 4.22 9.58
C VAL A 175 -7.11 3.78 9.50
N GLU A 176 -6.83 2.57 9.92
CA GLU A 176 -5.54 1.92 9.78
C GLU A 176 -5.59 0.94 8.62
N LEU A 177 -4.63 1.01 7.71
CA LEU A 177 -4.37 -0.02 6.71
C LEU A 177 -3.06 -0.72 7.06
N GLU A 178 -3.07 -2.04 7.05
CA GLU A 178 -1.88 -2.88 7.17
C GLU A 178 -1.72 -3.70 5.88
N LEU A 179 -0.51 -3.70 5.33
CA LEU A 179 -0.13 -4.36 4.11
C LEU A 179 0.93 -5.42 4.44
N ASP A 180 0.54 -6.69 4.43
CA ASP A 180 1.47 -7.82 4.59
C ASP A 180 1.86 -8.34 3.21
N CYS A 181 3.05 -7.98 2.75
CA CYS A 181 3.59 -8.43 1.47
C CYS A 181 3.95 -9.92 1.47
N TYR A 182 4.19 -10.55 2.63
CA TYR A 182 4.53 -11.96 2.71
C TYR A 182 3.30 -12.84 2.55
N ARG A 183 2.22 -12.51 3.27
CA ARG A 183 0.92 -13.22 3.21
C ARG A 183 0.05 -12.74 2.05
N ARG A 184 0.43 -11.62 1.46
CA ARG A 184 -0.23 -10.99 0.32
C ARG A 184 -1.67 -10.58 0.64
N HIS A 185 -1.86 -9.93 1.77
CA HIS A 185 -3.15 -9.36 2.12
C HIS A 185 -3.02 -7.89 2.46
N ILE A 186 -4.15 -7.19 2.35
CA ILE A 186 -4.36 -5.90 2.98
C ILE A 186 -5.44 -6.07 4.04
N HIS A 187 -5.19 -5.49 5.21
CA HIS A 187 -6.13 -5.39 6.31
C HIS A 187 -6.52 -3.93 6.52
N MET A 188 -7.79 -3.70 6.86
CA MET A 188 -8.29 -2.39 7.25
C MET A 188 -8.97 -2.48 8.61
N ARG A 189 -8.66 -1.53 9.48
CA ARG A 189 -9.33 -1.34 10.76
C ARG A 189 -9.87 0.08 10.88
N ASN A 190 -11.14 0.21 11.24
CA ASN A 190 -11.69 1.49 11.72
C ASN A 190 -11.63 1.51 13.25
N HIS A 191 -10.92 2.49 13.82
CA HIS A 191 -10.71 2.55 15.27
C HIS A 191 -11.99 2.88 16.07
N ARG A 192 -12.94 3.63 15.50
CA ARG A 192 -14.18 3.99 16.20
C ARG A 192 -15.12 2.80 16.29
N SER A 193 -15.39 2.14 15.17
CA SER A 193 -16.31 0.99 15.14
C SER A 193 -15.66 -0.33 15.58
N ASN A 194 -14.32 -0.35 15.67
CA ASN A 194 -13.49 -1.53 15.90
C ASN A 194 -13.72 -2.66 14.88
N LYS A 195 -14.33 -2.34 13.73
CA LYS A 195 -14.52 -3.29 12.64
C LYS A 195 -13.22 -3.48 11.87
N GLN A 196 -13.04 -4.69 11.39
CA GLN A 196 -11.84 -5.12 10.69
C GLN A 196 -12.22 -5.93 9.46
N TYR A 197 -11.48 -5.73 8.39
CA TYR A 197 -11.71 -6.42 7.13
C TYR A 197 -10.38 -6.77 6.47
N GLU A 198 -10.35 -7.87 5.73
CA GLU A 198 -9.16 -8.37 5.05
C GLU A 198 -9.48 -8.70 3.59
N LEU A 199 -8.52 -8.42 2.70
CA LEU A 199 -8.54 -8.86 1.32
C LEU A 199 -7.24 -9.56 0.95
N GLN A 200 -7.36 -10.75 0.39
CA GLN A 200 -6.27 -11.43 -0.29
C GLN A 200 -5.97 -10.74 -1.64
N ILE A 201 -4.69 -10.48 -1.90
CA ILE A 201 -4.19 -9.86 -3.13
C ILE A 201 -3.60 -10.95 -4.03
N GLU A 202 -4.07 -10.99 -5.28
CA GLU A 202 -3.61 -11.90 -6.32
C GLU A 202 -2.47 -11.22 -7.11
N LEU A 203 -1.26 -11.78 -7.06
CA LEU A 203 -0.06 -11.16 -7.68
C LEU A 203 -0.14 -11.10 -9.20
N GLU A 204 -0.91 -12.00 -9.81
CA GLU A 204 -1.19 -12.01 -11.25
C GLU A 204 -2.00 -10.78 -11.67
N LYS A 205 -2.74 -10.17 -10.75
CA LYS A 205 -3.60 -9.00 -10.98
C LYS A 205 -2.99 -7.72 -10.41
N CYS A 206 -2.32 -7.81 -9.26
CA CYS A 206 -1.64 -6.72 -8.58
C CYS A 206 -0.19 -7.13 -8.29
N PRO A 207 0.72 -7.01 -9.28
CA PRO A 207 2.12 -7.34 -9.06
C PRO A 207 2.80 -6.32 -8.14
N PHE A 208 3.91 -6.73 -7.53
CA PHE A 208 4.79 -5.81 -6.81
C PHE A 208 5.48 -4.79 -7.74
N PRO A 209 5.95 -3.64 -7.20
CA PRO A 209 5.73 -3.18 -5.82
C PRO A 209 4.32 -2.61 -5.64
N TRP A 210 3.79 -2.73 -4.42
CA TRP A 210 2.52 -2.14 -4.02
C TRP A 210 2.70 -0.74 -3.46
N MET A 211 1.65 0.07 -3.59
CA MET A 211 1.58 1.41 -3.04
C MET A 211 0.21 1.60 -2.39
N PHE A 212 0.16 2.27 -1.24
CA PHE A 212 -1.11 2.72 -0.69
C PHE A 212 -1.78 3.72 -1.64
N HIS A 213 -3.08 3.53 -1.85
CA HIS A 213 -3.86 4.26 -2.84
C HIS A 213 -5.19 4.72 -2.24
N PHE A 214 -5.48 6.01 -2.42
CA PHE A 214 -6.66 6.67 -1.87
C PHE A 214 -7.34 7.52 -2.93
N GLY A 215 -8.64 7.78 -2.76
CA GLY A 215 -9.32 8.73 -3.61
C GLY A 215 -10.65 9.20 -3.06
N PHE A 216 -11.11 10.33 -3.57
CA PHE A 216 -12.34 11.00 -3.15
C PHE A 216 -13.22 11.34 -4.35
N SER A 217 -14.54 11.30 -4.13
CA SER A 217 -15.51 11.84 -5.08
C SER A 217 -15.93 13.26 -4.73
N MET A 218 -16.10 13.64 -3.46
CA MET A 218 -16.75 14.92 -3.15
C MET A 218 -15.75 16.04 -2.91
N SER A 219 -16.11 17.24 -3.36
CA SER A 219 -15.35 18.45 -3.06
C SER A 219 -15.32 18.69 -1.55
N GLY A 220 -14.15 19.08 -1.03
CA GLY A 220 -13.95 19.33 0.40
C GLY A 220 -13.56 18.09 1.20
N ASP A 221 -13.67 16.88 0.65
CA ASP A 221 -13.15 15.67 1.29
C ASP A 221 -11.67 15.83 1.60
N ARG A 222 -11.26 15.42 2.82
CA ARG A 222 -9.90 15.61 3.32
C ARG A 222 -9.46 14.46 4.20
N LEU A 223 -8.26 13.96 3.93
CA LEU A 223 -7.61 12.88 4.66
C LEU A 223 -6.21 13.31 5.10
N ARG A 224 -5.81 12.89 6.29
CA ARG A 224 -4.50 13.19 6.87
C ARG A 224 -3.83 11.93 7.38
N ILE A 225 -2.52 11.80 7.15
CA ILE A 225 -1.69 10.78 7.77
C ILE A 225 -1.38 11.19 9.21
N VAL A 226 -1.61 10.30 10.17
CA VAL A 226 -1.51 10.60 11.62
C VAL A 226 -0.54 9.70 12.37
N ASP A 227 0.49 9.21 11.68
CA ASP A 227 1.51 8.35 12.27
C ASP A 227 2.47 9.07 13.22
#